data_AF-A0A661N717-F1
#
_entry.id   AF-A0A661N717-F1
#
_cell.length_a   1.000
_cell.length_b   1.000
_cell.length_c   1.000
_cell.angle_alpha   90.00
_cell.angle_beta   90.00
_cell.angle_gamma   90.00
#
_symmetry.space_group_name_H-M   'P 1'
#
loop_
_entity.id
_entity.type
_entity.pdbx_description
1 polymer ?
#
loop_
_entity_poly.entity_id
_entity_poly.type
_entity_poly.pdbx_seq_one_letter_code
_entity_poly.pdbx_strand_id
1 'polypeptide(L)'
;MDGPDRPRSKATGHDGRVSSRQEDSHMDVLIMLVSATAIIFLVKFGLLRGLDNIASAMKWSAKARGQATGYATSVPELVCLVSAGLAGVWEAGLWNIASSNIINAGLMMLAVMKYRQARDLLNRRFVDEIGFAALAVAVPIGLMSFGLDTEWWLTPALLGFFVVYRIVDKRKNAAEDTEEPADETVGSLPFGLIILSAALTAIVIAGFFLGNATADVVETIGLHPAIAGWILGLTTSIPEMISFFSVYGTAAKEGKLQNLNDTQEALDNITGSNMANVGVVYPIGLAAFLIGTALLAG
;
A
#
# COMPACT_ATOMS: atom_id res chain seq x y z
N MET A 1 -74.23 -2.50 -26.62
CA MET A 1 -73.48 -3.39 -25.72
C MET A 1 -72.02 -3.09 -25.97
N ASP A 2 -71.49 -2.09 -25.26
CA ASP A 2 -70.10 -1.67 -25.37
C ASP A 2 -69.27 -2.49 -24.37
N GLY A 3 -68.33 -3.28 -24.88
CA GLY A 3 -67.29 -3.95 -24.09
C GLY A 3 -65.97 -3.22 -24.31
N PRO A 4 -65.19 -2.90 -23.26
CA PRO A 4 -64.04 -2.01 -23.40
C PRO A 4 -62.81 -2.72 -23.94
N ASP A 5 -62.07 -1.99 -24.77
CA ASP A 5 -60.69 -2.24 -25.17
C ASP A 5 -59.79 -2.55 -23.97
N ARG A 6 -59.05 -3.67 -24.03
CA ARG A 6 -57.92 -3.92 -23.14
C ARG A 6 -56.68 -3.21 -23.69
N PRO A 7 -55.96 -2.38 -22.92
CA PRO A 7 -54.69 -1.86 -23.37
C PRO A 7 -53.62 -2.96 -23.32
N ARG A 8 -52.82 -3.04 -24.39
CA ARG A 8 -51.61 -3.87 -24.44
C ARG A 8 -50.62 -3.38 -23.38
N SER A 9 -50.21 -4.28 -22.48
CA SER A 9 -49.06 -4.08 -21.59
C SER A 9 -47.79 -3.83 -22.43
N LYS A 10 -47.27 -2.61 -22.33
CA LYS A 10 -45.88 -2.26 -22.68
C LYS A 10 -45.31 -1.45 -21.52
N ALA A 11 -44.93 -2.12 -20.44
CA ALA A 11 -44.17 -1.50 -19.36
C ALA A 11 -43.40 -2.56 -18.55
N THR A 12 -42.38 -3.20 -19.16
CA THR A 12 -41.44 -4.07 -18.41
C THR A 12 -39.99 -3.97 -18.87
N GLY A 13 -39.65 -3.07 -19.81
CA GLY A 13 -38.30 -2.98 -20.37
C GLY A 13 -37.35 -1.98 -19.71
N HIS A 14 -37.87 -1.03 -18.92
CA HIS A 14 -37.05 0.06 -18.37
C HIS A 14 -36.54 -0.24 -16.95
N ASP A 15 -37.34 -0.93 -16.14
CA ASP A 15 -37.03 -1.24 -14.73
C ASP A 15 -35.95 -2.33 -14.59
N GLY A 16 -36.04 -3.40 -15.39
CA GLY A 16 -35.08 -4.51 -15.34
C GLY A 16 -33.66 -4.17 -15.79
N ARG A 17 -33.49 -3.18 -16.68
CA ARG A 17 -32.15 -2.73 -17.13
C ARG A 17 -31.47 -1.81 -16.13
N VAL A 18 -32.23 -1.05 -15.34
CA VAL A 18 -31.67 -0.18 -14.30
C VAL A 18 -31.27 -1.02 -13.09
N SER A 19 -32.11 -1.99 -12.70
CA SER A 19 -31.79 -2.93 -11.62
C SER A 19 -30.53 -3.76 -11.91
N SER A 20 -30.39 -4.30 -13.14
CA SER A 20 -29.22 -5.11 -13.50
C SER A 20 -27.92 -4.29 -13.50
N ARG A 21 -27.95 -3.07 -14.06
CA ARG A 21 -26.76 -2.19 -14.11
C ARG A 21 -26.30 -1.74 -12.73
N GLN A 22 -27.26 -1.54 -11.82
CA GLN A 22 -26.98 -1.14 -10.45
C GLN A 22 -26.44 -2.32 -9.63
N GLU A 23 -26.95 -3.54 -9.83
CA GLU A 23 -26.39 -4.77 -9.23
C GLU A 23 -24.95 -5.03 -9.70
N ASP A 24 -24.68 -4.87 -11.00
CA ASP A 24 -23.33 -5.01 -11.58
C ASP A 24 -22.36 -3.99 -10.95
N SER A 25 -22.78 -2.73 -10.81
CA SER A 25 -21.97 -1.66 -10.20
C SER A 25 -21.61 -1.94 -8.74
N HIS A 26 -22.53 -2.50 -7.96
CA HIS A 26 -22.25 -2.87 -6.56
C HIS A 26 -21.30 -4.07 -6.46
N MET A 27 -21.38 -4.99 -7.43
CA MET A 27 -20.49 -6.14 -7.51
C MET A 27 -19.04 -5.70 -7.76
N ASP A 28 -18.80 -4.73 -8.64
CA ASP A 28 -17.44 -4.28 -8.98
C ASP A 28 -16.75 -3.60 -7.80
N VAL A 29 -17.47 -2.74 -7.06
CA VAL A 29 -16.96 -2.17 -5.81
C VAL A 29 -16.64 -3.26 -4.79
N LEU A 30 -17.49 -4.27 -4.67
CA LEU A 30 -17.28 -5.38 -3.76
C LEU A 30 -16.04 -6.20 -4.17
N ILE A 31 -15.88 -6.53 -5.46
CA ILE A 31 -14.71 -7.25 -5.98
C ILE A 31 -13.45 -6.44 -5.75
N MET A 32 -13.47 -5.12 -5.98
CA MET A 32 -12.34 -4.23 -5.71
C MET A 32 -11.92 -4.33 -4.23
N LEU A 33 -12.87 -4.17 -3.30
CA LEU A 33 -12.58 -4.21 -1.85
C LEU A 33 -12.16 -5.60 -1.36
N VAL A 34 -12.81 -6.66 -1.84
CA VAL A 34 -12.47 -8.05 -1.48
C VAL A 34 -11.10 -8.41 -2.01
N SER A 35 -10.76 -8.02 -3.25
CA SER A 35 -9.44 -8.25 -3.84
C SER A 35 -8.35 -7.51 -3.06
N ALA A 36 -8.55 -6.22 -2.75
CA ALA A 36 -7.60 -5.43 -1.95
C ALA A 36 -7.39 -6.05 -0.56
N THR A 37 -8.48 -6.44 0.09
CA THR A 37 -8.43 -7.13 1.38
C THR A 37 -7.70 -8.47 1.27
N ALA A 38 -8.02 -9.28 0.27
CA ALA A 38 -7.36 -10.57 0.04
C ALA A 38 -5.85 -10.41 -0.16
N ILE A 39 -5.40 -9.39 -0.89
CA ILE A 39 -3.97 -9.08 -1.06
C ILE A 39 -3.32 -8.80 0.30
N ILE A 40 -3.94 -8.00 1.17
CA ILE A 40 -3.42 -7.73 2.53
C ILE A 40 -3.32 -9.01 3.36
N PHE A 41 -4.34 -9.87 3.30
CA PHE A 41 -4.32 -11.17 3.99
C PHE A 41 -3.22 -12.09 3.44
N LEU A 42 -3.03 -12.13 2.12
CA LEU A 42 -1.98 -12.94 1.49
C LEU A 42 -0.59 -12.42 1.81
N VAL A 43 -0.41 -11.10 1.90
CA VAL A 43 0.84 -10.50 2.37
C VAL A 43 1.09 -10.90 3.82
N LYS A 44 0.12 -10.67 4.70
CA LYS A 44 0.27 -10.92 6.14
C LYS A 44 0.50 -12.39 6.49
N PHE A 45 -0.28 -13.30 5.91
CA PHE A 45 -0.27 -14.71 6.30
C PHE A 45 0.52 -15.62 5.35
N GLY A 46 0.78 -15.15 4.12
CA GLY A 46 1.57 -15.84 3.11
C GLY A 46 2.97 -15.24 2.99
N LEU A 47 3.07 -14.05 2.41
CA LEU A 47 4.36 -13.43 2.05
C LEU A 47 5.28 -13.26 3.27
N LEU A 48 4.79 -12.62 4.34
CA LEU A 48 5.56 -12.41 5.57
C LEU A 48 5.96 -13.74 6.22
N ARG A 49 5.07 -14.73 6.23
CA ARG A 49 5.37 -16.06 6.77
C ARG A 49 6.45 -16.79 5.96
N GLY A 50 6.43 -16.65 4.64
CA GLY A 50 7.47 -17.16 3.75
C GLY A 50 8.81 -16.49 4.02
N LEU A 51 8.82 -15.15 4.10
CA LEU A 51 10.00 -14.35 4.42
C LEU A 51 10.58 -14.72 5.79
N ASP A 52 9.75 -14.90 6.81
CA ASP A 52 10.20 -15.31 8.15
C ASP A 52 10.92 -16.66 8.13
N ASN A 53 10.38 -17.65 7.42
CA ASN A 53 11.02 -18.96 7.29
C ASN A 53 12.38 -18.87 6.58
N ILE A 54 12.46 -18.05 5.55
CA ILE A 54 13.69 -17.81 4.79
C ILE A 54 14.71 -17.06 5.67
N ALA A 55 14.30 -15.99 6.33
CA ALA A 55 15.13 -15.17 7.20
C ALA A 55 15.72 -15.99 8.35
N SER A 56 14.90 -16.80 9.01
CA SER A 56 15.34 -17.71 10.07
C SER A 56 16.29 -18.80 9.54
N ALA A 57 15.98 -19.42 8.39
CA ALA A 57 16.85 -20.44 7.80
C ALA A 57 18.23 -19.90 7.37
N MET A 58 18.26 -18.65 6.90
CA MET A 58 19.48 -17.97 6.46
C MET A 58 20.16 -17.14 7.57
N LYS A 59 19.64 -17.18 8.80
CA LYS A 59 20.16 -16.44 9.96
C LYS A 59 20.32 -14.94 9.69
N TRP A 60 19.31 -14.32 9.07
CA TRP A 60 19.29 -12.87 8.88
C TRP A 60 19.33 -12.15 10.23
N SER A 61 20.02 -11.01 10.29
CA SER A 61 19.97 -10.13 11.46
C SER A 61 18.55 -9.60 11.68
N ALA A 62 18.22 -9.21 12.92
CA ALA A 62 16.93 -8.61 13.24
C ALA A 62 16.65 -7.39 12.35
N LYS A 63 17.63 -6.50 12.18
CA LYS A 63 17.59 -5.40 11.20
C LYS A 63 17.27 -5.82 9.76
N ALA A 64 17.95 -6.85 9.22
CA ALA A 64 17.71 -7.29 7.84
C ALA A 64 16.30 -7.88 7.67
N ARG A 65 15.86 -8.68 8.65
CA ARG A 65 14.50 -9.23 8.71
C ARG A 65 13.45 -8.12 8.82
N GLY A 66 13.66 -7.15 9.72
CA GLY A 66 12.78 -6.00 9.89
C GLY A 66 12.63 -5.17 8.62
N GLN A 67 13.72 -4.92 7.90
CA GLN A 67 13.68 -4.22 6.61
C GLN A 67 12.92 -5.00 5.54
N ALA A 68 13.15 -6.32 5.43
CA ALA A 68 12.40 -7.16 4.49
C ALA A 68 10.91 -7.18 4.81
N THR A 69 10.54 -7.28 6.09
CA THR A 69 9.15 -7.17 6.55
C THR A 69 8.56 -5.81 6.20
N GLY A 70 9.29 -4.71 6.43
CA GLY A 70 8.84 -3.36 6.09
C GLY A 70 8.61 -3.17 4.59
N TYR A 71 9.46 -3.71 3.72
CA TYR A 71 9.21 -3.67 2.27
C TYR A 71 8.04 -4.55 1.85
N ALA A 72 7.82 -5.67 2.54
CA ALA A 72 6.71 -6.56 2.26
C ALA A 72 5.35 -5.93 2.60
N THR A 73 5.28 -4.98 3.55
CA THR A 73 4.02 -4.28 3.85
C THR A 73 3.61 -3.30 2.76
N SER A 74 4.54 -2.84 1.91
CA SER A 74 4.26 -1.99 0.73
C SER A 74 3.88 -2.77 -0.54
N VAL A 75 3.82 -4.11 -0.46
CA VAL A 75 3.40 -4.95 -1.60
C VAL A 75 1.93 -4.71 -2.01
N PRO A 76 0.96 -4.54 -1.11
CA PRO A 76 -0.40 -4.19 -1.49
C PRO A 76 -0.46 -2.92 -2.34
N GLU A 77 0.29 -1.88 -1.99
CA GLU A 77 0.40 -0.63 -2.77
C GLU A 77 0.95 -0.88 -4.17
N LEU A 78 2.00 -1.69 -4.28
CA LEU A 78 2.60 -2.05 -5.56
C LEU A 78 1.60 -2.78 -6.45
N VAL A 79 0.89 -3.74 -5.89
CA VAL A 79 -0.11 -4.51 -6.63
C VAL A 79 -1.25 -3.60 -7.08
N CYS A 80 -1.75 -2.72 -6.20
CA CYS A 80 -2.77 -1.75 -6.57
C CYS A 80 -2.31 -0.83 -7.71
N LEU A 81 -1.09 -0.29 -7.62
CA LEU A 81 -0.52 0.59 -8.64
C LEU A 81 -0.37 -0.12 -9.99
N VAL A 82 0.25 -1.29 -10.01
CA VAL A 82 0.49 -2.07 -11.23
C VAL A 82 -0.81 -2.53 -11.85
N SER A 83 -1.71 -3.11 -11.05
CA SER A 83 -2.97 -3.66 -11.53
C SER A 83 -3.91 -2.57 -12.06
N ALA A 84 -4.06 -1.45 -11.35
CA ALA A 84 -4.86 -0.32 -11.82
C ALA A 84 -4.25 0.31 -13.08
N GLY A 85 -2.92 0.49 -13.10
CA GLY A 85 -2.21 1.01 -14.26
C GLY A 85 -2.37 0.17 -15.52
N LEU A 86 -2.16 -1.15 -15.41
CA LEU A 86 -2.31 -2.08 -16.52
C LEU A 86 -3.77 -2.26 -16.98
N ALA A 87 -4.73 -1.98 -16.09
CA ALA A 87 -6.16 -1.95 -16.44
C ALA A 87 -6.61 -0.61 -17.06
N GLY A 88 -5.69 0.34 -17.29
CA GLY A 88 -5.98 1.61 -17.96
C GLY A 88 -6.32 2.78 -17.03
N VAL A 89 -6.37 2.56 -15.71
CA VAL A 89 -6.71 3.56 -14.69
C VAL A 89 -5.51 3.92 -13.82
N TRP A 90 -4.39 4.27 -14.48
CA TRP A 90 -3.12 4.66 -13.86
C TRP A 90 -3.28 5.70 -12.75
N GLU A 91 -4.09 6.73 -12.97
CA GLU A 91 -4.35 7.78 -11.98
C GLU A 91 -4.88 7.22 -10.65
N ALA A 92 -5.75 6.21 -10.68
CA ALA A 92 -6.26 5.57 -9.45
C ALA A 92 -5.14 4.82 -8.70
N GLY A 93 -4.27 4.12 -9.43
CA GLY A 93 -3.10 3.45 -8.85
C GLY A 93 -2.11 4.43 -8.22
N LEU A 94 -1.91 5.60 -8.84
CA LEU A 94 -1.01 6.62 -8.30
C LEU A 94 -1.61 7.36 -7.10
N TRP A 95 -2.92 7.62 -7.11
CA TRP A 95 -3.62 8.11 -5.93
C TRP A 95 -3.62 7.11 -4.78
N ASN A 96 -3.59 5.80 -5.04
CA ASN A 96 -3.34 4.81 -3.99
C ASN A 96 -2.00 5.07 -3.28
N ILE A 97 -0.91 5.33 -4.01
CA ILE A 97 0.39 5.69 -3.41
C ILE A 97 0.31 6.99 -2.59
N ALA A 98 -0.21 8.06 -3.20
CA ALA A 98 -0.26 9.37 -2.57
C ALA A 98 -1.16 9.35 -1.32
N SER A 99 -2.35 8.76 -1.43
CA SER A 99 -3.29 8.66 -0.33
C SER A 99 -2.78 7.77 0.79
N SER A 100 -2.15 6.61 0.51
CA SER A 100 -1.53 5.79 1.56
C SER A 100 -0.49 6.56 2.37
N ASN A 101 0.36 7.34 1.70
CA ASN A 101 1.35 8.15 2.42
C ASN A 101 0.70 9.23 3.31
N ILE A 102 -0.38 9.87 2.83
CA ILE A 102 -1.15 10.85 3.62
C ILE A 102 -1.85 10.17 4.79
N ILE A 103 -2.49 9.03 4.55
CA ILE A 103 -3.25 8.26 5.54
C ILE A 103 -2.31 7.75 6.62
N ASN A 104 -1.16 7.18 6.26
CA ASN A 104 -0.13 6.76 7.20
C ASN A 104 0.34 7.92 8.08
N ALA A 105 0.58 9.10 7.51
CA ALA A 105 0.90 10.31 8.27
C ALA A 105 -0.21 10.70 9.23
N GLY A 106 -1.47 10.70 8.78
CA GLY A 106 -2.62 10.97 9.63
C GLY A 106 -2.76 9.96 10.77
N LEU A 107 -2.64 8.67 10.48
CA LEU A 107 -2.75 7.58 11.46
C LEU A 107 -1.64 7.62 12.50
N MET A 108 -0.42 7.92 12.08
CA MET A 108 0.71 8.15 12.97
C MET A 108 0.42 9.32 13.92
N MET A 109 -0.06 10.45 13.39
CA MET A 109 -0.47 11.59 14.23
C MET A 109 -1.59 11.21 15.21
N LEU A 110 -2.57 10.42 14.77
CA LEU A 110 -3.64 9.90 15.65
C LEU A 110 -3.10 9.00 16.75
N ALA A 111 -2.15 8.11 16.45
CA ALA A 111 -1.49 7.25 17.44
C ALA A 111 -0.72 8.10 18.46
N VAL A 112 0.14 9.01 18.00
CA VAL A 112 0.91 9.93 18.85
C VAL A 112 -0.01 10.76 19.77
N MET A 113 -1.11 11.29 19.25
CA MET A 113 -2.10 12.04 20.05
C MET A 113 -2.80 11.14 21.08
N LYS A 114 -3.24 9.94 20.68
CA LYS A 114 -3.91 8.98 21.57
C LYS A 114 -3.03 8.59 22.77
N TYR A 115 -1.74 8.38 22.54
CA TYR A 115 -0.78 8.01 23.57
C TYR A 115 -0.08 9.21 24.22
N ARG A 116 -0.51 10.43 23.90
CA ARG A 116 -0.05 11.71 24.50
C ARG A 116 1.44 12.03 24.25
N GLN A 117 2.01 11.53 23.15
CA GLN A 117 3.41 11.71 22.76
C GLN A 117 3.66 12.86 21.78
N ALA A 118 2.66 13.73 21.52
CA ALA A 118 2.77 14.78 20.50
C ALA A 118 3.93 15.77 20.70
N ARG A 119 4.41 15.94 21.94
CA ARG A 119 5.57 16.81 22.24
C ARG A 119 6.88 16.23 21.74
N ASP A 120 6.96 14.91 21.58
CA ASP A 120 8.17 14.24 21.14
C ASP A 120 8.52 14.62 19.71
N LEU A 121 7.51 14.80 18.85
CA LEU A 121 7.68 15.21 17.45
C LEU A 121 8.39 16.56 17.27
N LEU A 122 8.44 17.40 18.30
CA LEU A 122 9.18 18.68 18.27
C LEU A 122 10.68 18.50 18.54
N ASN A 123 11.12 17.29 18.88
CA ASN A 123 12.52 16.99 19.12
C ASN A 123 13.31 17.07 17.80
N ARG A 124 14.47 17.73 17.85
CA ARG A 124 15.39 17.83 16.70
C ARG A 124 15.83 16.48 16.15
N ARG A 125 15.79 15.43 16.97
CA ARG A 125 16.07 14.04 16.56
C ARG A 125 15.21 13.60 15.37
N PHE A 126 13.96 14.05 15.29
CA PHE A 126 12.97 13.55 14.34
C PHE A 126 12.79 14.42 13.08
N VAL A 127 13.59 15.47 12.93
CA VAL A 127 13.43 16.43 11.82
C VAL A 127 13.64 15.76 10.47
N ASP A 128 14.55 14.79 10.40
CA ASP A 128 14.86 14.08 9.18
C ASP A 128 13.73 13.12 8.79
N GLU A 129 13.22 12.33 9.73
CA GLU A 129 12.10 11.40 9.55
C GLU A 129 10.83 12.16 9.13
N ILE A 130 10.49 13.24 9.84
CA ILE A 130 9.35 14.10 9.50
C ILE A 130 9.56 14.73 8.11
N GLY A 131 10.78 15.16 7.80
CA GLY A 131 11.13 15.72 6.49
C GLY A 131 10.96 14.72 5.36
N PHE A 132 11.45 13.50 5.52
CA PHE A 132 11.31 12.42 4.55
C PHE A 132 9.85 11.97 4.39
N ALA A 133 9.10 11.82 5.49
CA ALA A 133 7.67 11.52 5.43
C ALA A 133 6.88 12.61 4.68
N ALA A 134 7.22 13.89 4.90
CA ALA A 134 6.61 15.00 4.17
C ALA A 134 6.99 14.99 2.68
N LEU A 135 8.25 14.73 2.34
CA LEU A 135 8.69 14.56 0.95
C LEU A 135 7.97 13.40 0.27
N ALA A 136 7.77 12.29 0.96
CA ALA A 136 7.08 11.13 0.44
C ALA A 136 5.59 11.41 0.13
N VAL A 137 4.96 12.35 0.82
CA VAL A 137 3.63 12.86 0.45
C VAL A 137 3.71 13.83 -0.71
N ALA A 138 4.65 14.78 -0.67
CA ALA A 138 4.73 15.86 -1.64
C ALA A 138 5.15 15.40 -3.04
N VAL A 139 6.07 14.43 -3.16
CA VAL A 139 6.65 14.02 -4.45
C VAL A 139 5.60 13.44 -5.40
N PRO A 140 4.77 12.42 -5.03
CA PRO A 140 3.74 11.90 -5.93
C PRO A 140 2.73 12.98 -6.34
N ILE A 141 2.29 13.81 -5.39
CA ILE A 141 1.33 14.90 -5.66
C ILE A 141 1.91 15.93 -6.63
N GLY A 142 3.18 16.31 -6.43
CA GLY A 142 3.88 17.23 -7.31
C GLY A 142 4.00 16.67 -8.72
N LEU A 143 4.45 15.43 -8.86
CA LEU A 143 4.58 14.77 -10.16
C LEU A 143 3.25 14.71 -10.92
N MET A 144 2.16 14.33 -10.23
CA MET A 144 0.80 14.35 -10.80
C MET A 144 0.36 15.77 -11.22
N SER A 145 0.59 16.76 -10.36
CA SER A 145 0.15 18.14 -10.60
C SER A 145 0.87 18.79 -11.79
N PHE A 146 2.11 18.38 -12.06
CA PHE A 146 2.89 18.84 -13.22
C PHE A 146 2.73 17.93 -14.45
N GLY A 147 1.96 16.83 -14.36
CA GLY A 147 1.78 15.87 -15.46
C GLY A 147 3.07 15.13 -15.84
N LEU A 148 4.00 14.96 -14.90
CA LEU A 148 5.29 14.28 -15.12
C LEU A 148 5.24 12.81 -14.76
N ASP A 149 4.10 12.33 -14.25
CA ASP A 149 3.95 11.06 -13.54
C ASP A 149 4.10 9.79 -14.38
N THR A 150 4.26 9.94 -15.70
CA THR A 150 4.44 8.84 -16.67
C THR A 150 5.78 8.91 -17.44
N GLU A 151 6.72 9.74 -17.01
CA GLU A 151 8.00 9.90 -17.68
C GLU A 151 9.00 8.76 -17.38
N TRP A 152 9.62 8.17 -18.41
CA TRP A 152 10.57 7.06 -18.26
C TRP A 152 11.76 7.35 -17.35
N TRP A 153 12.23 8.60 -17.34
CA TRP A 153 13.38 9.00 -16.53
C TRP A 153 13.06 9.00 -15.03
N LEU A 154 11.78 9.02 -14.63
CA LEU A 154 11.38 8.97 -13.22
C LEU A 154 11.74 7.64 -12.56
N THR A 155 11.68 6.52 -13.27
CA THR A 155 12.03 5.20 -12.69
C THR A 155 13.43 5.20 -12.07
N PRO A 156 14.52 5.49 -12.80
CA PRO A 156 15.85 5.57 -12.20
C PRO A 156 16.01 6.75 -11.23
N ALA A 157 15.31 7.87 -11.43
CA ALA A 157 15.40 9.03 -10.54
C ALA A 157 14.82 8.76 -9.14
N LEU A 158 13.62 8.16 -9.06
CA LEU A 158 12.96 7.80 -7.80
C LEU A 158 13.70 6.66 -7.06
N LEU A 159 14.23 5.68 -7.80
CA LEU A 159 15.13 4.67 -7.22
C LEU A 159 16.41 5.31 -6.66
N GLY A 160 17.01 6.25 -7.40
CA GLY A 160 18.15 7.03 -6.93
C GLY A 160 17.84 7.84 -5.67
N PHE A 161 16.67 8.47 -5.62
CA PHE A 161 16.17 9.18 -4.44
C PHE A 161 16.03 8.24 -3.23
N PHE A 162 15.52 7.02 -3.42
CA PHE A 162 15.45 6.02 -2.36
C PHE A 162 16.83 5.62 -1.83
N VAL A 163 17.80 5.42 -2.72
CA VAL A 163 19.18 5.11 -2.34
C VAL A 163 19.78 6.25 -1.53
N VAL A 164 19.56 7.52 -1.94
CA VAL A 164 20.01 8.69 -1.18
C VAL A 164 19.39 8.71 0.22
N TYR A 165 18.07 8.51 0.32
CA TYR A 165 17.38 8.37 1.60
C TYR A 165 18.05 7.31 2.49
N ARG A 166 18.25 6.10 1.98
CA ARG A 166 18.87 5.00 2.75
C ARG A 166 20.29 5.31 3.20
N ILE A 167 21.07 6.05 2.39
CA ILE A 167 22.41 6.50 2.77
C ILE A 167 22.35 7.54 3.89
N VAL A 168 21.43 8.50 3.80
CA VAL A 168 21.26 9.55 4.83
C VAL A 168 20.77 8.94 6.14
N ASP A 169 19.72 8.13 6.09
CA ASP A 169 19.13 7.41 7.21
C ASP A 169 20.20 6.57 7.93
N LYS A 170 20.93 5.71 7.19
CA LYS A 170 22.00 4.88 7.77
C LYS A 170 23.10 5.71 8.43
N ARG A 171 23.46 6.88 7.89
CA ARG A 171 24.54 7.72 8.45
C ARG A 171 24.12 8.43 9.73
N LYS A 172 22.84 8.82 9.84
CA LYS A 172 22.32 9.56 10.99
C LYS A 172 21.86 8.64 12.11
N ASN A 173 21.32 7.46 11.75
CA ASN A 173 20.82 6.44 12.67
C ASN A 173 21.82 5.27 12.85
N ALA A 174 23.13 5.52 12.66
CA ALA A 174 24.20 4.52 12.74
C ALA A 174 24.43 3.93 14.15
N ALA A 175 23.87 4.55 15.20
CA ALA A 175 24.17 4.20 16.59
C ALA A 175 23.47 2.93 17.10
N GLU A 176 22.60 2.31 16.30
CA GLU A 176 21.82 1.11 16.70
C GLU A 176 22.41 -0.22 16.19
N ASP A 177 23.65 -0.23 15.67
CA ASP A 177 24.27 -1.39 14.99
C ASP A 177 24.84 -2.50 15.92
N THR A 178 24.48 -2.54 17.21
CA THR A 178 24.77 -3.68 18.10
C THR A 178 23.51 -4.51 18.33
N GLU A 179 23.18 -5.39 17.38
CA GLU A 179 22.11 -6.38 17.55
C GLU A 179 22.67 -7.80 17.53
N GLU A 180 22.30 -8.58 18.55
CA GLU A 180 22.44 -10.02 18.58
C GLU A 180 21.57 -10.65 17.47
N PRO A 181 21.95 -11.82 16.93
CA PRO A 181 21.07 -12.54 15.99
C PRO A 181 19.69 -12.72 16.61
N ALA A 182 18.64 -12.53 15.80
CA ALA A 182 17.28 -12.78 16.22
C ALA A 182 17.16 -14.22 16.76
N ASP A 183 16.36 -14.39 17.83
CA ASP A 183 16.11 -15.63 18.56
C ASP A 183 16.08 -16.86 17.63
N GLU A 184 16.75 -17.96 18.05
CA GLU A 184 16.99 -19.18 17.24
C GLU A 184 15.69 -19.94 16.91
N THR A 185 14.85 -19.35 16.07
CA THR A 185 13.72 -20.02 15.44
C THR A 185 14.26 -20.84 14.27
N VAL A 186 13.98 -22.13 14.25
CA VAL A 186 14.40 -23.01 13.17
C VAL A 186 13.48 -22.78 11.95
N GLY A 187 13.97 -21.98 10.99
CA GLY A 187 13.30 -21.79 9.70
C GLY A 187 13.63 -22.91 8.70
N SER A 188 12.77 -23.09 7.70
CA SER A 188 13.02 -24.01 6.57
C SER A 188 13.04 -23.24 5.25
N LEU A 189 14.20 -23.20 4.59
CA LEU A 189 14.37 -22.49 3.32
C LEU A 189 13.43 -23.03 2.21
N PRO A 190 13.35 -24.36 1.95
CA PRO A 190 12.44 -24.87 0.92
C PRO A 190 10.96 -24.56 1.24
N PHE A 191 10.56 -24.70 2.50
CA PHE A 191 9.18 -24.42 2.91
C PHE A 191 8.85 -22.93 2.79
N GLY A 192 9.77 -22.06 3.22
CA GLY A 192 9.64 -20.61 3.08
C GLY A 192 9.52 -20.17 1.62
N LEU A 193 10.35 -20.73 0.72
CA LEU A 193 10.28 -20.46 -0.71
C LEU A 193 8.95 -20.92 -1.34
N ILE A 194 8.44 -22.09 -0.94
CA ILE A 194 7.14 -22.59 -1.41
C ILE A 194 6.01 -21.65 -1.00
N ILE A 195 5.95 -21.26 0.28
CA ILE A 195 4.93 -20.32 0.77
C ILE A 195 5.05 -18.97 0.07
N LEU A 196 6.27 -18.44 -0.02
CA LEU A 196 6.53 -17.15 -0.67
C LEU A 196 6.04 -17.15 -2.12
N SER A 197 6.40 -18.18 -2.88
CA SER A 197 6.02 -18.32 -4.29
C SER A 197 4.50 -18.49 -4.46
N ALA A 198 3.87 -19.31 -3.61
CA ALA A 198 2.42 -19.50 -3.62
C ALA A 198 1.67 -18.19 -3.27
N ALA A 199 2.15 -17.45 -2.27
CA ALA A 199 1.58 -16.17 -1.88
C ALA A 199 1.72 -15.13 -3.00
N LEU A 200 2.89 -14.99 -3.60
CA LEU A 200 3.12 -14.07 -4.73
C LEU A 200 2.22 -14.41 -5.92
N THR A 201 2.06 -15.69 -6.24
CA THR A 201 1.15 -16.13 -7.32
C THR A 201 -0.30 -15.75 -7.02
N ALA A 202 -0.77 -16.01 -5.80
CA ALA A 202 -2.12 -15.65 -5.38
C ALA A 202 -2.33 -14.13 -5.36
N ILE A 203 -1.32 -13.35 -4.94
CA ILE A 203 -1.35 -11.88 -4.95
C ILE A 203 -1.48 -11.36 -6.37
N VAL A 204 -0.73 -11.91 -7.33
CA VAL A 204 -0.84 -11.54 -8.75
C VAL A 204 -2.24 -11.83 -9.29
N ILE A 205 -2.80 -13.00 -8.98
CA ILE A 205 -4.17 -13.34 -9.37
C ILE A 205 -5.19 -12.35 -8.78
N ALA A 206 -5.10 -12.07 -7.48
CA ALA A 206 -5.95 -11.10 -6.81
C ALA A 206 -5.77 -9.68 -7.40
N GLY A 207 -4.54 -9.33 -7.80
CA GLY A 207 -4.22 -8.09 -8.50
C GLY A 207 -4.96 -7.97 -9.83
N PHE A 208 -5.06 -9.02 -10.63
CA PHE A 208 -5.84 -8.97 -11.87
C PHE A 208 -7.32 -8.66 -11.61
N PHE A 209 -7.94 -9.31 -10.63
CA PHE A 209 -9.32 -9.01 -10.23
C PHE A 209 -9.47 -7.58 -9.71
N LEU A 210 -8.51 -7.12 -8.90
CA LEU A 210 -8.47 -5.77 -8.38
C LEU A 210 -8.39 -4.72 -9.49
N GLY A 211 -7.47 -4.89 -10.44
CA GLY A 211 -7.24 -3.95 -11.53
C GLY A 211 -8.48 -3.78 -12.39
N ASN A 212 -9.07 -4.89 -12.85
CA ASN A 212 -10.29 -4.87 -13.65
C ASN A 212 -11.45 -4.23 -12.90
N ALA A 213 -11.69 -4.65 -11.65
CA ALA A 213 -12.76 -4.07 -10.84
C ALA A 213 -12.54 -2.57 -10.57
N THR A 214 -11.28 -2.12 -10.40
CA THR A 214 -10.97 -0.70 -10.25
C THR A 214 -11.28 0.07 -11.54
N ALA A 215 -10.92 -0.49 -12.71
CA ALA A 215 -11.26 0.09 -14.00
C ALA A 215 -12.78 0.18 -14.19
N ASP A 216 -13.52 -0.88 -13.89
CA ASP A 216 -14.99 -0.91 -13.98
C ASP A 216 -15.64 0.12 -13.03
N VAL A 217 -15.13 0.26 -11.81
CA VAL A 217 -15.58 1.29 -10.85
C VAL A 217 -15.32 2.70 -11.36
N VAL A 218 -14.20 2.94 -12.04
CA VAL A 218 -13.89 4.26 -12.59
C VAL A 218 -14.71 4.54 -13.85
N GLU A 219 -14.77 3.61 -14.79
CA GLU A 219 -15.34 3.81 -16.13
C GLU A 219 -16.85 3.60 -16.18
N THR A 220 -17.36 2.56 -15.50
CA THR A 220 -18.78 2.18 -15.57
C THR A 220 -19.61 2.90 -14.50
N ILE A 221 -19.09 3.01 -13.28
CA ILE A 221 -19.77 3.73 -12.18
C ILE A 221 -19.52 5.24 -12.30
N GLY A 222 -18.48 5.65 -13.03
CA GLY A 222 -18.09 7.05 -13.20
C GLY A 222 -17.44 7.64 -11.94
N LEU A 223 -16.86 6.79 -11.08
CA LEU A 223 -16.14 7.24 -9.90
C LEU A 223 -14.83 7.91 -10.34
N HIS A 224 -14.55 9.10 -9.81
CA HIS A 224 -13.31 9.79 -10.14
C HIS A 224 -12.09 8.91 -9.76
N PRO A 225 -11.07 8.73 -10.62
CA PRO A 225 -9.92 7.86 -10.36
C PRO A 225 -9.25 8.14 -9.01
N ALA A 226 -9.09 9.42 -8.66
CA ALA A 226 -8.62 9.84 -7.34
C ALA A 226 -9.41 9.22 -6.17
N ILE A 227 -10.74 9.17 -6.24
CA ILE A 227 -11.57 8.61 -5.15
C ILE A 227 -11.36 7.10 -5.04
N ALA A 228 -11.28 6.39 -6.17
CA ALA A 228 -10.93 4.96 -6.18
C ALA A 228 -9.55 4.74 -5.54
N GLY A 229 -8.57 5.58 -5.90
CA GLY A 229 -7.24 5.56 -5.29
C GLY A 229 -7.25 5.81 -3.78
N TRP A 230 -8.07 6.74 -3.27
CA TRP A 230 -8.22 6.96 -1.82
C TRP A 230 -8.83 5.76 -1.08
N ILE A 231 -9.80 5.08 -1.70
CA ILE A 231 -10.39 3.85 -1.12
C ILE A 231 -9.34 2.74 -1.06
N LEU A 232 -8.58 2.56 -2.14
CA LEU A 232 -7.48 1.60 -2.18
C LEU A 232 -6.41 1.94 -1.14
N GLY A 233 -5.94 3.19 -1.11
CA GLY A 233 -4.88 3.60 -0.19
C GLY A 233 -5.28 3.49 1.28
N LEU A 234 -6.55 3.77 1.61
CA LEU A 234 -7.08 3.49 2.95
C LEU A 234 -7.01 2.00 3.29
N THR A 235 -7.37 1.15 2.33
CA THR A 235 -7.37 -0.30 2.50
C THR A 235 -5.94 -0.81 2.66
N THR A 236 -5.02 -0.42 1.77
CA THR A 236 -3.63 -0.89 1.81
C THR A 236 -2.84 -0.35 3.00
N SER A 237 -3.22 0.78 3.59
CA SER A 237 -2.60 1.35 4.80
C SER A 237 -2.99 0.64 6.12
N ILE A 238 -3.88 -0.36 6.08
CA ILE A 238 -4.31 -1.11 7.27
C ILE A 238 -3.14 -1.82 8.00
N PRO A 239 -2.18 -2.50 7.32
CA PRO A 239 -1.02 -3.11 7.97
C PRO A 239 -0.19 -2.09 8.76
N GLU A 240 0.11 -0.93 8.16
CA GLU A 240 0.86 0.17 8.78
C GLU A 240 0.10 0.73 9.98
N MET A 241 -1.21 0.94 9.86
CA MET A 241 -2.06 1.34 10.98
C MET A 241 -1.86 0.40 12.18
N ILE A 242 -1.96 -0.91 11.95
CA ILE A 242 -1.81 -1.91 13.02
C ILE A 242 -0.42 -1.78 13.67
N SER A 243 0.62 -1.56 12.86
CA SER A 243 1.99 -1.35 13.36
C SER A 243 2.07 -0.15 14.31
N PHE A 244 1.64 1.05 13.88
CA PHE A 244 1.75 2.27 14.71
C PHE A 244 1.03 2.15 16.06
N PHE A 245 -0.19 1.62 16.06
CA PHE A 245 -0.94 1.43 17.30
C PHE A 245 -0.36 0.29 18.15
N SER A 246 0.30 -0.69 17.55
CA SER A 246 0.96 -1.79 18.26
C SER A 246 2.22 -1.32 18.99
N VAL A 247 3.05 -0.47 18.35
CA VAL A 247 4.27 0.11 18.97
C VAL A 247 3.91 0.80 20.29
N TYR A 248 3.05 1.83 20.22
CA TYR A 248 2.65 2.56 21.42
C TYR A 248 1.77 1.73 22.37
N GLY A 249 0.89 0.89 21.84
CA GLY A 249 -0.03 0.09 22.63
C GLY A 249 0.67 -0.96 23.49
N THR A 250 1.73 -1.57 22.98
CA THR A 250 2.53 -2.55 23.71
C THR A 250 3.35 -1.87 24.80
N ALA A 251 4.07 -0.80 24.46
CA ALA A 251 4.84 0.00 25.43
C ALA A 251 3.96 0.52 26.58
N ALA A 252 2.73 0.99 26.25
CA ALA A 252 1.76 1.45 27.24
C ALA A 252 1.29 0.34 28.18
N LYS A 253 0.98 -0.85 27.65
CA LYS A 253 0.55 -2.01 28.46
C LYS A 253 1.64 -2.51 29.39
N GLU A 254 2.89 -2.43 28.96
CA GLU A 254 4.04 -2.84 29.78
C GLU A 254 4.47 -1.80 30.81
N GLY A 255 3.83 -0.61 30.83
CA GLY A 255 4.24 0.49 31.69
C GLY A 255 5.60 1.08 31.31
N LYS A 256 6.07 0.81 30.08
CA LYS A 256 7.38 1.20 29.55
C LYS A 256 7.27 2.22 28.44
N LEU A 257 6.26 3.11 28.47
CA LEU A 257 6.20 4.22 27.51
C LEU A 257 7.49 5.04 27.62
N GLN A 258 8.36 4.86 26.64
CA GLN A 258 9.61 5.56 26.46
C GLN A 258 9.40 6.57 25.35
N ASN A 259 8.73 7.67 25.70
CA ASN A 259 8.35 8.80 24.84
C ASN A 259 9.15 8.91 23.52
N LEU A 260 10.47 9.11 23.61
CA LEU A 260 11.33 9.29 22.43
C LEU A 260 11.67 8.01 21.65
N ASN A 261 11.78 6.85 22.28
CA ASN A 261 12.14 5.61 21.58
C ASN A 261 10.92 4.99 20.89
N ASP A 262 9.77 4.96 21.57
CA ASP A 262 8.52 4.49 20.96
C ASP A 262 8.13 5.38 19.76
N THR A 263 8.37 6.70 19.91
CA THR A 263 8.13 7.66 18.83
C THR A 263 9.14 7.54 17.70
N GLN A 264 10.41 7.22 17.98
CA GLN A 264 11.37 6.89 16.92
C GLN A 264 10.92 5.65 16.15
N GLU A 265 10.58 4.55 16.83
CA GLU A 265 10.18 3.31 16.16
C GLU A 265 8.95 3.51 15.27
N ALA A 266 7.95 4.25 15.76
CA ALA A 266 6.79 4.58 14.97
C ALA A 266 7.12 5.53 13.79
N LEU A 267 8.07 6.46 13.96
CA LEU A 267 8.57 7.36 12.91
C LEU A 267 9.39 6.63 11.85
N ASP A 268 10.18 5.65 12.24
CA ASP A 268 10.95 4.80 11.32
C ASP A 268 10.01 3.93 10.47
N ASN A 269 8.95 3.41 11.09
CA ASN A 269 7.94 2.63 10.39
C ASN A 269 7.20 3.47 9.32
N ILE A 270 6.75 4.70 9.65
CA ILE A 270 6.08 5.57 8.67
C ILE A 270 7.06 6.07 7.60
N THR A 271 8.25 6.51 8.00
CA THR A 271 9.22 7.06 7.07
C THR A 271 9.70 5.97 6.12
N GLY A 272 9.98 4.78 6.66
CA GLY A 272 10.35 3.60 5.90
C GLY A 272 9.29 3.21 4.87
N SER A 273 8.02 3.07 5.27
CA SER A 273 6.95 2.68 4.35
C SER A 273 6.65 3.78 3.32
N ASN A 274 6.52 5.04 3.74
CA ASN A 274 6.22 6.15 2.82
C ASN A 274 7.36 6.37 1.81
N MET A 275 8.62 6.26 2.25
CA MET A 275 9.76 6.36 1.35
C MET A 275 9.89 5.15 0.43
N ALA A 276 9.54 3.94 0.89
CA ALA A 276 9.48 2.76 0.03
C ALA A 276 8.37 2.92 -1.04
N ASN A 277 7.22 3.47 -0.66
CA ASN A 277 6.13 3.76 -1.57
C ASN A 277 6.57 4.70 -2.72
N VAL A 278 7.29 5.77 -2.41
CA VAL A 278 7.78 6.72 -3.45
C VAL A 278 9.02 6.20 -4.18
N GLY A 279 9.94 5.60 -3.45
CA GLY A 279 11.29 5.32 -3.92
C GLY A 279 11.49 3.93 -4.52
N VAL A 280 10.57 3.00 -4.27
CA VAL A 280 10.63 1.61 -4.75
C VAL A 280 9.34 1.23 -5.44
N VAL A 281 8.21 1.35 -4.76
CA VAL A 281 6.90 0.92 -5.30
C VAL A 281 6.53 1.72 -6.53
N TYR A 282 6.53 3.05 -6.44
CA TYR A 282 6.20 3.92 -7.56
C TYR A 282 7.12 3.65 -8.78
N PRO A 283 8.45 3.71 -8.71
CA PRO A 283 9.28 3.48 -9.89
C PRO A 283 9.14 2.07 -10.50
N ILE A 284 8.95 1.03 -9.68
CA ILE A 284 8.70 -0.34 -10.18
C ILE A 284 7.34 -0.41 -10.87
N GLY A 285 6.30 0.15 -10.26
CA GLY A 285 4.96 0.18 -10.83
C GLY A 285 4.88 1.00 -12.11
N LEU A 286 5.57 2.15 -12.14
CA LEU A 286 5.73 2.97 -13.34
C LEU A 286 6.45 2.21 -14.45
N ALA A 287 7.55 1.53 -14.15
CA ALA A 287 8.25 0.73 -15.15
C ALA A 287 7.35 -0.37 -15.72
N ALA A 288 6.60 -1.08 -14.87
CA ALA A 288 5.66 -2.10 -15.31
C ALA A 288 4.54 -1.51 -16.20
N PHE A 289 3.98 -0.37 -15.81
CA PHE A 289 2.97 0.35 -16.59
C PHE A 289 3.51 0.80 -17.95
N LEU A 290 4.68 1.44 -18.00
CA LEU A 290 5.27 1.93 -19.25
C LEU A 290 5.68 0.80 -20.19
N ILE A 291 6.22 -0.30 -19.66
CA ILE A 291 6.53 -1.50 -20.46
C ILE A 291 5.23 -2.13 -20.96
N GLY A 292 4.22 -2.29 -20.11
CA GLY A 292 2.93 -2.89 -20.48
C GLY A 292 2.22 -2.09 -21.57
N THR A 293 2.15 -0.77 -21.43
CA THR A 293 1.56 0.12 -22.44
C THR A 293 2.35 0.11 -23.75
N ALA A 294 3.69 0.12 -23.70
CA ALA A 294 4.53 0.01 -24.90
C ALA A 294 4.33 -1.32 -25.64
N LEU A 295 4.16 -2.43 -24.91
CA LEU A 295 3.91 -3.75 -25.49
C LEU A 295 2.51 -3.88 -26.11
N LEU A 296 1.50 -3.19 -25.56
CA LEU A 296 0.14 -3.20 -26.09
C LEU A 296 -0.05 -2.26 -27.30
N ALA A 297 0.82 -1.25 -27.44
CA ALA A 297 0.79 -0.28 -28.53
C ALA A 297 1.56 -0.72 -29.80
N GLY A 298 2.40 -1.76 -29.70
CA GLY A 298 3.19 -2.33 -30.81
C GLY A 298 2.53 -3.54 -31.44
#